data_AF-A0A2T2R5K5-F1
#
_entry.id   AF-A0A2T2R5K5-F1
#
_cell.length_a   1.000
_cell.length_b   1.000
_cell.length_c   1.000
_cell.angle_alpha   90.00
_cell.angle_beta   90.00
_cell.angle_gamma   90.00
#
_symmetry.space_group_name_H-M   'P 1'
#
loop_
_entity.id
_entity.type
_entity.pdbx_description
1 polymer ?
#
loop_
_entity_poly.entity_id
_entity_poly.type
_entity_poly.pdbx_seq_one_letter_code
_entity_poly.pdbx_strand_id
1 'polypeptide(L)'
;MRLGTGFHADERERILDVLRKLDQRLQRYDADAVDMELTVKDRETTKQKVTLELWIAKPRTDELVATSTETGLRDALNEVRDDMWRQLDEMINRRIDARRA
;
A
#
# COMPACT_ATOMS: atom_id res chain seq x y z
N MET A 1 4.68 4.31 -7.53
CA MET A 1 5.00 4.13 -6.09
C MET A 1 6.09 5.09 -5.67
N ARG A 2 5.91 5.72 -4.50
CA ARG A 2 6.86 6.64 -3.87
C ARG A 2 7.18 6.15 -2.45
N LEU A 3 8.43 6.26 -2.05
CA LEU A 3 8.84 6.12 -0.65
C LEU A 3 8.88 7.53 -0.06
N GLY A 4 8.05 7.78 0.94
CA GLY A 4 8.05 9.01 1.70
C GLY A 4 9.10 9.00 2.80
N THR A 5 8.87 9.79 3.84
CA THR A 5 9.85 9.99 4.93
C THR A 5 10.18 8.71 5.70
N GLY A 6 11.44 8.61 6.14
CA GLY A 6 11.89 7.60 7.11
C GLY A 6 12.47 6.30 6.51
N PHE A 7 12.46 6.17 5.18
CA PHE A 7 13.15 5.09 4.46
C PHE A 7 14.49 5.55 3.90
N HIS A 8 15.46 4.65 3.89
CA HIS A 8 16.74 4.84 3.22
C HIS A 8 16.66 4.39 1.75
N ALA A 9 17.49 4.99 0.90
CA ALA A 9 17.44 4.75 -0.55
C ALA A 9 17.85 3.31 -0.94
N ASP A 10 18.74 2.70 -0.18
CA ASP A 10 19.22 1.32 -0.33
C ASP A 10 18.15 0.27 0.07
N GLU A 11 17.15 0.65 0.85
CA GLU A 11 16.04 -0.22 1.24
C GLU A 11 14.99 -0.39 0.14
N ARG A 12 15.02 0.46 -0.89
CA ARG A 12 13.98 0.56 -1.90
C ARG A 12 13.69 -0.76 -2.59
N GLU A 13 14.72 -1.47 -3.04
CA GLU A 13 14.54 -2.74 -3.75
C GLU A 13 13.86 -3.79 -2.88
N ARG A 14 14.27 -3.89 -1.61
CA ARG A 14 13.68 -4.82 -0.65
C ARG A 14 12.24 -4.48 -0.32
N ILE A 15 11.91 -3.20 -0.18
CA ILE A 15 10.53 -2.76 0.07
C ILE A 15 9.66 -3.09 -1.15
N LEU A 16 10.15 -2.83 -2.36
CA LEU A 16 9.44 -3.16 -3.61
C LEU A 16 9.19 -4.67 -3.71
N ASP A 17 10.15 -5.51 -3.35
CA ASP A 17 9.97 -6.97 -3.37
C ASP A 17 8.86 -7.42 -2.41
N VAL A 18 8.80 -6.84 -1.20
CA VAL A 18 7.71 -7.11 -0.24
C VAL A 18 6.36 -6.71 -0.83
N LEU A 19 6.26 -5.53 -1.44
CA LEU A 19 5.00 -4.99 -1.97
C LEU A 19 4.59 -5.58 -3.32
N ARG A 20 5.45 -6.35 -3.98
CA ARG A 20 5.21 -6.95 -5.32
C ARG A 20 3.91 -7.76 -5.42
N LYS A 21 3.38 -8.27 -4.29
CA LYS A 21 2.08 -8.96 -4.24
C LYS A 21 0.91 -8.04 -4.67
N LEU A 22 1.03 -6.73 -4.47
CA LEU A 22 0.04 -5.73 -4.88
C LEU A 22 0.02 -5.55 -6.40
N ASP A 23 1.15 -5.70 -7.08
CA ASP A 23 1.28 -5.49 -8.53
C ASP A 23 0.29 -6.34 -9.33
N GLN A 24 0.10 -7.61 -8.96
CA GLN A 24 -0.84 -8.51 -9.64
C GLN A 24 -2.27 -7.97 -9.65
N ARG A 25 -2.70 -7.29 -8.58
CA ARG A 25 -4.03 -6.71 -8.48
C ARG A 25 -4.11 -5.34 -9.14
N LEU A 26 -3.01 -4.60 -9.14
CA LEU A 26 -2.93 -3.27 -9.73
C LEU A 26 -2.75 -3.29 -11.25
N GLN A 27 -2.23 -4.38 -11.83
CA GLN A 27 -2.04 -4.58 -13.29
C GLN A 27 -3.29 -4.33 -14.15
N ARG A 28 -4.48 -4.35 -13.55
CA ARG A 28 -5.75 -4.08 -14.25
C ARG A 28 -6.05 -2.59 -14.45
N TYR A 29 -5.29 -1.71 -13.81
CA TYR A 29 -5.41 -0.27 -13.91
C TYR A 29 -4.24 0.27 -14.73
N ASP A 30 -4.48 1.35 -15.47
CA ASP A 30 -3.40 2.09 -16.12
C ASP A 30 -2.44 2.65 -15.07
N ALA A 31 -1.14 2.68 -15.40
CA ALA A 31 -0.10 3.12 -14.47
C ALA A 31 -0.31 4.56 -13.98
N ASP A 32 -0.98 5.41 -14.76
CA ASP A 32 -1.28 6.78 -14.37
C ASP A 32 -2.56 6.88 -13.51
N ALA A 33 -3.37 5.83 -13.46
CA ALA A 33 -4.57 5.73 -12.64
C ALA A 33 -4.28 5.21 -11.22
N VAL A 34 -3.03 4.87 -10.91
CA VAL A 34 -2.60 4.34 -9.61
C VAL A 34 -1.48 5.19 -9.04
N ASP A 35 -1.68 5.73 -7.84
CA ASP A 35 -0.65 6.38 -7.04
C ASP A 35 -0.52 5.65 -5.71
N MET A 36 0.70 5.45 -5.24
CA MET A 36 0.97 4.70 -4.01
C MET A 36 2.14 5.30 -3.27
N GLU A 37 1.97 5.54 -1.98
CA GLU A 37 2.96 6.15 -1.10
C GLU A 37 3.12 5.35 0.19
N LEU A 38 4.37 5.09 0.57
CA LEU A 38 4.72 4.41 1.81
C LEU A 38 5.51 5.36 2.70
N THR A 39 5.08 5.56 3.95
CA THR A 39 5.77 6.38 4.94
C THR A 39 6.06 5.59 6.22
N VAL A 40 7.12 5.97 6.93
CA VAL A 40 7.40 5.50 8.29
C VAL A 40 7.70 6.67 9.22
N LYS A 41 7.08 6.65 10.39
CA LYS A 41 7.28 7.63 11.48
C LYS A 41 7.82 6.94 12.71
N ASP A 42 8.61 7.66 13.51
CA ASP A 42 9.19 7.18 14.77
C ASP A 42 9.88 5.80 14.63
N ARG A 43 10.60 5.62 13.51
CA ARG A 43 11.28 4.37 13.14
C ARG A 43 12.19 3.87 14.26
N GLU A 44 12.24 2.55 14.43
CA GLU A 44 13.07 1.85 15.45
C GLU A 44 12.71 2.21 16.90
N THR A 45 11.52 2.77 17.12
CA THR A 45 10.98 3.02 18.45
C THR A 45 9.72 2.20 18.69
N THR A 46 9.28 2.15 19.95
CA THR A 46 7.98 1.58 20.33
C THR A 46 6.77 2.36 19.79
N LYS A 47 7.00 3.53 19.18
CA LYS A 47 5.98 4.37 18.54
C LYS A 47 6.02 4.28 17.01
N GLN A 48 6.83 3.37 16.45
CA GLN A 48 6.95 3.21 15.01
C GLN A 48 5.57 3.05 14.37
N LYS A 49 5.32 3.85 13.32
CA LYS A 49 4.11 3.75 12.52
C LYS A 49 4.47 3.71 11.05
N VAL A 50 4.15 2.60 10.40
CA VAL A 50 4.23 2.45 8.94
C VAL A 50 2.85 2.73 8.35
N THR A 51 2.79 3.47 7.26
CA THR A 51 1.53 3.82 6.59
C THR A 51 1.71 3.63 5.08
N LEU A 52 0.81 2.87 4.48
CA LEU A 52 0.71 2.64 3.04
C LEU A 52 -0.59 3.24 2.53
N GLU A 53 -0.48 4.22 1.65
CA GLU A 53 -1.59 4.91 1.00
C GLU A 53 -1.64 4.53 -0.48
N LEU A 54 -2.84 4.26 -0.97
CA LEU A 54 -3.09 3.86 -2.36
C LEU A 54 -4.31 4.64 -2.88
N TRP A 55 -4.11 5.36 -4.00
CA TRP A 55 -5.17 6.07 -4.70
C TRP A 55 -5.40 5.44 -6.07
N ILE A 56 -6.67 5.19 -6.41
CA ILE A 56 -7.08 4.55 -7.67
C ILE A 56 -8.09 5.44 -8.41
N ALA A 57 -7.94 5.50 -9.74
CA ALA A 57 -8.69 6.31 -10.69
C ALA A 57 -8.40 7.82 -10.61
N LYS A 58 -8.62 8.54 -11.72
CA LYS A 58 -8.47 10.01 -11.77
C LYS A 58 -9.84 10.69 -11.70
N PRO A 59 -10.03 11.71 -10.84
CA PRO A 59 -9.11 12.21 -9.80
C PRO A 59 -9.31 11.48 -8.47
N ARG A 60 -8.36 10.63 -8.07
CA ARG A 60 -8.22 9.96 -6.75
C ARG A 60 -9.55 9.58 -6.08
N THR A 61 -10.41 8.88 -6.80
CA THR A 61 -11.80 8.66 -6.36
C THR A 61 -11.89 7.62 -5.25
N ASP A 62 -10.96 6.67 -5.23
CA ASP A 62 -10.85 5.67 -4.18
C ASP A 62 -9.49 5.78 -3.51
N GLU A 63 -9.52 5.95 -2.20
CA GLU A 63 -8.37 6.04 -1.32
C GLU A 63 -8.42 4.87 -0.34
N LEU A 64 -7.34 4.09 -0.31
CA LEU A 64 -7.13 2.99 0.62
C LEU A 64 -5.92 3.32 1.49
N VAL A 65 -6.05 3.08 2.79
CA VAL A 65 -5.00 3.36 3.77
C VAL A 65 -4.81 2.13 4.65
N ALA A 66 -3.58 1.63 4.75
CA ALA A 66 -3.18 0.57 5.66
C ALA A 66 -2.09 1.10 6.61
N THR A 67 -2.18 0.75 7.89
CA THR A 67 -1.22 1.19 8.90
C THR A 67 -0.78 0.04 9.77
N SER A 68 0.48 0.03 10.17
CA SER A 68 1.04 -0.91 11.14
C SER A 68 1.76 -0.16 12.26
N THR A 69 1.67 -0.70 13.47
CA THR A 69 2.42 -0.25 14.66
C THR A 69 3.50 -1.25 15.08
N GLU A 70 3.82 -2.22 14.22
CA GLU A 70 4.87 -3.20 14.50
C GLU A 70 6.23 -2.51 14.64
N THR A 71 6.99 -2.95 15.65
CA THR A 71 8.33 -2.41 15.92
C THR A 71 9.35 -2.89 14.90
N GLY A 72 9.21 -4.14 14.42
CA GLY A 72 10.01 -4.70 13.35
C GLY A 72 9.56 -4.17 11.99
N LEU A 73 10.44 -3.46 11.27
CA LEU A 73 10.09 -2.88 9.96
C LEU A 73 9.60 -3.94 8.95
N ARG A 74 10.22 -5.13 8.95
CA ARG A 74 9.80 -6.22 8.04
C ARG A 74 8.37 -6.68 8.33
N ASP A 75 8.02 -6.81 9.60
CA ASP A 75 6.69 -7.26 10.01
C ASP A 75 5.66 -6.17 9.72
N ALA A 76 6.01 -4.91 9.99
CA ALA A 76 5.18 -3.77 9.64
C ALA A 76 4.89 -3.69 8.14
N LEU A 77 5.91 -3.92 7.29
CA LEU A 77 5.76 -3.93 5.83
C LEU A 77 4.87 -5.10 5.35
N ASN A 78 4.97 -6.27 5.98
CA ASN A 78 4.12 -7.41 5.65
C ASN A 78 2.66 -7.14 6.03
N GLU A 79 2.43 -6.57 7.22
CA GLU A 79 1.09 -6.25 7.71
C GLU A 79 0.40 -5.24 6.81
N VAL A 80 1.03 -4.08 6.54
CA VAL A 80 0.42 -3.06 5.66
C VAL A 80 0.18 -3.58 4.24
N ARG A 81 1.04 -4.46 3.73
CA ARG A 81 0.86 -5.10 2.42
C ARG A 81 -0.38 -5.99 2.43
N ASP A 82 -0.50 -6.88 3.41
CA ASP A 82 -1.59 -7.86 3.43
C ASP A 82 -2.95 -7.19 3.70
N ASP A 83 -2.97 -6.16 4.54
CA ASP A 83 -4.15 -5.32 4.73
C ASP A 83 -4.52 -4.54 3.48
N MET A 84 -3.53 -3.92 2.81
CA MET A 84 -3.79 -3.23 1.55
C MET A 84 -4.31 -4.17 0.48
N TRP A 85 -3.76 -5.38 0.38
CA TRP A 85 -4.23 -6.40 -0.56
C TRP A 85 -5.69 -6.76 -0.30
N ARG A 86 -6.07 -6.94 0.96
CA ARG A 86 -7.45 -7.25 1.36
C ARG A 86 -8.40 -6.11 1.03
N GLN A 87 -8.06 -4.87 1.38
CA GLN A 87 -8.86 -3.69 1.06
C GLN A 87 -9.05 -3.51 -0.46
N LEU A 88 -7.98 -3.74 -1.23
CA LEU A 88 -7.99 -3.68 -2.68
C LEU A 88 -8.90 -4.76 -3.30
N ASP A 89 -8.82 -6.00 -2.81
CA ASP A 89 -9.67 -7.09 -3.28
C ASP A 89 -11.15 -6.84 -2.95
N GLU A 90 -11.45 -6.40 -1.73
CA GLU A 90 -12.81 -6.01 -1.32
C GLU A 90 -13.38 -4.89 -2.21
N MET A 91 -12.60 -3.84 -2.47
CA MET A 91 -12.99 -2.73 -3.34
C MET A 91 -13.28 -3.22 -4.77
N ILE A 92 -12.42 -4.06 -5.32
CA ILE A 92 -12.59 -4.64 -6.66
C ILE A 92 -13.87 -5.46 -6.74
N ASN A 93 -14.11 -6.34 -5.76
CA ASN A 93 -15.28 -7.21 -5.73
C ASN A 93 -16.56 -6.38 -5.64
N ARG A 94 -16.61 -5.37 -4.74
CA ARG A 94 -17.74 -4.42 -4.65
C ARG A 94 -18.04 -3.75 -5.99
N ARG A 95 -17.01 -3.34 -6.73
CA ARG A 95 -17.15 -2.70 -8.05
C ARG A 95 -17.59 -3.68 -9.15
N ILE A 96 -17.28 -4.97 -9.03
CA ILE A 96 -17.76 -5.99 -9.97
C ILE A 96 -19.26 -6.23 -9.72
N ASP A 97 -19.64 -6.37 -8.45
CA ASP A 97 -21.03 -6.62 -8.07
C ASP A 97 -21.94 -5.46 -8.45
N ALA A 98 -21.50 -4.22 -8.21
CA ALA A 98 -22.24 -3.01 -8.60
C ALA A 98 -22.43 -2.85 -10.12
N ARG A 99 -21.60 -3.48 -10.95
CA ARG A 99 -21.76 -3.48 -12.43
C ARG A 99 -22.67 -4.60 -12.94
N ARG A 100 -22.95 -5.60 -12.10
CA ARG A 100 -23.81 -6.75 -12.44
C ARG A 100 -25.26 -6.54 -11.99
N ALA A 101 -25.50 -5.60 -11.08
CA ALA A 101 -26.83 -5.15 -10.65
C ALA A 101 -27.41 -4.13 -11.61
#